data_AF-A0A2V8X8Z4-F1
#
_entry.id   AF-A0A2V8X8Z4-F1
#
_cell.length_a   1.000
_cell.length_b   1.000
_cell.length_c   1.000
_cell.angle_alpha   90.00
_cell.angle_beta   90.00
_cell.angle_gamma   90.00
#
_symmetry.space_group_name_H-M   'P 1'
#
loop_
_entity.id
_entity.type
_entity.pdbx_description
1 polymer ?
#
loop_
_entity_poly.entity_id
_entity_poly.type
_entity_poly.pdbx_seq_one_letter_code
_entity_poly.pdbx_strand_id
1 'polypeptide(L)'
;MTKARKPSSGSSARSHGTARNQSKLQKKKTLTPPPPAQRGGVELVDPRVQAQLKLYEEALALFHQQKFSRAKQELEKVLEGPSKELADRARMHVKIAEQRMRPAHEQNPRTAEEHYQRGVTMMNIGRWDDARESLDKARKAAPKADHIHYALAALDCLTGEADSALANLKVAIQLRPENRYHARNDEDFAFLQEDPRFTELLYPEQDGAGA
;
A
#
# COMPACT_ATOMS: atom_id res chain seq x y z
N MET A 1 -14.96 -35.34 -62.01
CA MET A 1 -13.93 -36.04 -62.85
C MET A 1 -12.68 -35.16 -62.86
N THR A 2 -11.42 -35.60 -62.77
CA THR A 2 -10.80 -36.92 -62.51
C THR A 2 -9.28 -36.72 -62.24
N LYS A 3 -8.65 -37.59 -61.43
CA LYS A 3 -7.21 -37.97 -61.35
C LYS A 3 -6.11 -36.95 -61.75
N ALA A 4 -5.16 -36.56 -60.89
CA ALA A 4 -4.11 -37.35 -60.18
C ALA A 4 -2.97 -37.93 -61.04
N ARG A 5 -1.70 -37.57 -60.73
CA ARG A 5 -0.51 -38.46 -60.76
C ARG A 5 0.80 -37.81 -60.25
N LYS A 6 1.41 -38.40 -59.20
CA LYS A 6 2.87 -38.67 -59.09
C LYS A 6 3.14 -40.05 -59.80
N PRO A 7 4.31 -40.74 -59.79
CA PRO A 7 5.61 -40.51 -59.11
C PRO A 7 6.88 -40.93 -59.90
N SER A 8 8.06 -40.87 -59.27
CA SER A 8 9.24 -41.79 -59.34
C SER A 8 10.44 -41.13 -58.63
N SER A 9 11.52 -41.76 -58.13
CA SER A 9 11.91 -43.14 -57.72
C SER A 9 13.27 -43.02 -56.97
N GLY A 10 13.81 -43.92 -56.15
CA GLY A 10 13.42 -45.25 -55.60
C GLY A 10 13.94 -45.39 -54.14
N SER A 11 13.62 -46.41 -53.32
CA SER A 11 13.88 -47.87 -53.45
C SER A 11 15.38 -48.22 -53.31
N SER A 12 15.92 -49.24 -52.59
CA SER A 12 15.46 -50.27 -51.60
C SER A 12 16.71 -51.05 -51.08
N ALA A 13 16.75 -51.94 -50.07
CA ALA A 13 16.01 -52.16 -48.79
C ALA A 13 16.63 -53.38 -48.04
N ARG A 14 16.36 -53.56 -46.71
CA ARG A 14 16.51 -54.82 -45.88
C ARG A 14 17.96 -55.31 -45.55
N SER A 15 18.36 -55.55 -44.28
CA SER A 15 18.05 -56.65 -43.30
C SER A 15 18.44 -58.06 -43.79
N HIS A 16 19.17 -58.96 -43.09
CA HIS A 16 19.33 -59.27 -41.64
C HIS A 16 20.71 -59.93 -41.35
N GLY A 17 21.09 -60.11 -40.07
CA GLY A 17 22.12 -61.11 -39.69
C GLY A 17 22.67 -61.00 -38.26
N THR A 18 22.43 -62.00 -37.41
CA THR A 18 22.86 -62.05 -35.99
C THR A 18 24.15 -62.86 -35.78
N ALA A 19 25.06 -62.40 -34.90
CA ALA A 19 26.11 -63.23 -34.29
C ALA A 19 26.44 -62.76 -32.86
N ARG A 20 27.10 -63.62 -32.06
CA ARG A 20 26.92 -63.70 -30.60
C ARG A 20 28.23 -63.55 -29.81
N ASN A 21 28.23 -62.56 -28.90
CA ASN A 21 28.89 -62.51 -27.58
C ASN A 21 30.35 -62.96 -27.40
N GLN A 22 31.22 -62.06 -26.91
CA GLN A 22 32.19 -62.44 -25.87
C GLN A 22 32.61 -61.25 -25.00
N SER A 23 32.71 -61.49 -23.70
CA SER A 23 32.92 -60.49 -22.64
C SER A 23 34.39 -60.30 -22.27
N LYS A 24 34.83 -59.05 -22.07
CA LYS A 24 36.01 -58.73 -21.23
C LYS A 24 35.81 -57.48 -20.37
N LEU A 25 35.96 -57.71 -19.06
CA LEU A 25 36.16 -56.79 -17.94
C LEU A 25 36.38 -55.30 -18.27
N GLN A 26 35.50 -54.45 -17.72
CA GLN A 26 35.86 -53.09 -17.31
C GLN A 26 36.00 -53.02 -15.79
N LYS A 27 37.11 -52.48 -15.29
CA LYS A 27 37.34 -52.17 -13.87
C LYS A 27 37.92 -50.75 -13.74
N LYS A 28 37.11 -49.82 -13.24
CA LYS A 28 37.45 -48.60 -12.46
C LYS A 28 36.12 -48.08 -11.90
N LYS A 29 35.94 -48.00 -10.59
CA LYS A 29 36.18 -46.80 -9.75
C LYS A 29 35.53 -45.55 -10.40
N THR A 30 34.52 -44.91 -9.82
CA THR A 30 33.88 -44.98 -8.48
C THR A 30 32.48 -44.36 -8.56
N LEU A 31 31.50 -44.89 -7.83
CA LEU A 31 30.22 -44.22 -7.58
C LEU A 31 30.09 -43.94 -6.08
N THR A 32 30.25 -42.68 -5.69
CA THR A 32 29.78 -42.19 -4.38
C THR A 32 28.25 -42.15 -4.39
N PRO A 33 27.57 -42.52 -3.29
CA PRO A 33 26.12 -42.39 -3.20
C PRO A 33 25.71 -40.91 -3.32
N PRO A 34 24.50 -40.61 -3.83
CA PRO A 34 23.99 -39.25 -3.83
C PRO A 34 23.86 -38.72 -2.40
N PRO A 35 24.05 -37.41 -2.16
CA PRO A 35 23.86 -36.84 -0.83
C PRO A 35 22.40 -37.03 -0.39
N PRO A 36 22.15 -37.30 0.90
CA PRO A 36 20.78 -37.46 1.40
C PRO A 36 20.01 -36.16 1.23
N ALA A 37 18.74 -36.27 0.82
CA ALA A 37 17.84 -35.12 0.72
C ALA A 37 17.69 -34.46 2.10
N GLN A 38 18.15 -33.22 2.23
CA GLN A 38 18.00 -32.45 3.46
C GLN A 38 16.54 -32.05 3.66
N ARG A 39 15.79 -32.88 4.39
CA ARG A 39 14.57 -32.47 5.07
C ARG A 39 14.93 -31.88 6.42
N GLY A 40 14.53 -30.64 6.68
CA GLY A 40 14.60 -30.02 8.00
C GLY A 40 15.89 -29.25 8.25
N GLY A 41 15.88 -27.97 7.85
CA GLY A 41 16.77 -26.94 8.36
C GLY A 41 15.98 -25.64 8.45
N VAL A 42 16.09 -24.92 9.57
CA VAL A 42 15.61 -23.53 9.63
C VAL A 42 16.36 -22.76 8.55
N GLU A 43 15.63 -22.07 7.68
CA GLU A 43 16.25 -21.26 6.63
C GLU A 43 17.02 -20.13 7.30
N LEU A 44 18.35 -20.28 7.39
CA LEU A 44 19.25 -19.31 7.99
C LEU A 44 19.33 -18.10 7.06
N VAL A 45 18.38 -17.18 7.23
CA VAL A 45 18.36 -15.88 6.55
C VAL A 45 19.73 -15.22 6.74
N ASP A 46 20.39 -14.86 5.64
CA ASP A 46 21.71 -14.22 5.65
C ASP A 46 21.68 -13.03 6.64
N PRO A 47 22.60 -12.96 7.62
CA PRO A 47 22.65 -11.85 8.58
C PRO A 47 22.63 -10.46 7.93
N ARG A 48 23.11 -10.32 6.68
CA ARG A 48 23.06 -9.10 5.88
C ARG A 48 21.64 -8.79 5.40
N VAL A 49 20.86 -9.80 5.00
CA VAL A 49 19.44 -9.67 4.67
C VAL A 49 18.62 -9.36 5.92
N GLN A 50 18.95 -9.98 7.06
CA GLN A 50 18.28 -9.66 8.34
C GLN A 50 18.56 -8.22 8.79
N ALA A 51 19.79 -7.72 8.62
CA ALA A 51 20.13 -6.32 8.88
C ALA A 51 19.40 -5.36 7.92
N GLN A 52 19.31 -5.70 6.63
CA GLN A 52 18.55 -4.94 5.63
C GLN A 52 17.04 -4.90 5.96
N LEU A 53 16.46 -6.01 6.43
CA LEU A 53 15.06 -6.07 6.87
C LEU A 53 14.83 -5.15 8.08
N LYS A 54 15.71 -5.16 9.08
CA LYS A 54 15.60 -4.27 10.24
C LYS A 54 15.64 -2.78 9.86
N LEU A 55 16.56 -2.40 8.96
CA LEU A 55 16.62 -1.04 8.42
C LEU A 55 15.32 -0.66 7.68
N TYR A 56 14.73 -1.60 6.96
CA TYR A 56 13.45 -1.39 6.27
C TYR A 56 12.28 -1.19 7.25
N GLU A 57 12.19 -1.99 8.31
CA GLU A 57 11.20 -1.84 9.38
C GLU A 57 11.31 -0.48 10.10
N GLU A 58 12.54 -0.06 10.45
CA GLU A 58 12.82 1.25 11.05
C GLU A 58 12.43 2.41 10.10
N ALA A 59 12.72 2.27 8.80
CA ALA A 59 12.35 3.26 7.79
C ALA A 59 10.83 3.34 7.55
N LEU A 60 10.11 2.21 7.60
CA LEU A 60 8.65 2.19 7.56
C LEU A 60 8.02 2.83 8.81
N ALA A 61 8.60 2.63 10.00
CA ALA A 61 8.13 3.31 11.21
C ALA A 61 8.24 4.84 11.08
N LEU A 62 9.31 5.36 10.48
CA LEU A 62 9.45 6.78 10.14
C LEU A 62 8.44 7.23 9.07
N PHE A 63 8.17 6.38 8.08
CA PHE A 63 7.22 6.66 7.00
C PHE A 63 5.79 6.79 7.51
N HIS A 64 5.35 5.90 8.41
CA HIS A 64 4.04 5.98 9.06
C HIS A 64 3.92 7.20 9.98
N GLN A 65 5.01 7.61 10.64
CA GLN A 65 5.10 8.86 11.42
C GLN A 65 5.20 10.14 10.56
N GLN A 66 4.95 10.07 9.25
CA GLN A 66 5.05 11.19 8.30
C GLN A 66 6.43 11.84 8.18
N LYS A 67 7.49 11.23 8.73
CA LYS A 67 8.87 11.77 8.71
C LYS A 67 9.55 11.49 7.38
N PHE A 68 8.89 11.83 6.26
CA PHE A 68 9.24 11.41 4.90
C PHE A 68 10.70 11.72 4.52
N SER A 69 11.26 12.84 4.97
CA SER A 69 12.68 13.18 4.72
C SER A 69 13.64 12.19 5.37
N ARG A 70 13.37 11.77 6.62
CA ARG A 70 14.18 10.76 7.32
C ARG A 70 13.88 9.36 6.81
N ALA A 71 12.60 9.05 6.57
CA ALA A 71 12.20 7.78 6.00
C ALA A 71 12.89 7.52 4.64
N LYS A 72 12.95 8.53 3.76
CA LYS A 72 13.69 8.46 2.50
C LYS A 72 15.17 8.12 2.74
N GLN A 73 15.85 8.83 3.64
CA GLN A 73 17.28 8.60 3.94
C GLN A 73 17.56 7.17 4.44
N GLU A 74 16.67 6.60 5.26
CA GLU A 74 16.82 5.21 5.72
C GLU A 74 16.44 4.19 4.63
N LEU A 75 15.39 4.46 3.85
CA LEU A 75 15.00 3.62 2.70
C LEU A 75 16.09 3.56 1.61
N GLU A 76 16.83 4.65 1.38
CA GLU A 76 17.95 4.69 0.43
C GLU A 76 19.06 3.69 0.84
N LYS A 77 19.35 3.55 2.14
CA LYS A 77 20.29 2.52 2.65
C LYS A 77 19.78 1.10 2.43
N VAL A 78 18.45 0.88 2.49
CA VAL A 78 17.83 -0.43 2.18
C VAL A 78 18.06 -0.84 0.72
N LEU A 79 18.22 0.13 -0.20
CA LEU A 79 18.49 -0.14 -1.62
C LEU A 79 19.88 -0.74 -1.88
N GLU A 80 20.83 -0.50 -0.98
CA GLU A 80 22.23 -0.98 -1.08
C GLU A 80 22.40 -2.43 -0.58
N GLY A 81 21.38 -2.98 0.09
CA GLY A 81 21.44 -4.32 0.67
C GLY A 81 21.26 -5.47 -0.34
N PRO A 82 21.62 -6.71 0.06
CA PRO A 82 21.69 -7.85 -0.86
C PRO A 82 20.32 -8.39 -1.35
N SER A 83 19.23 -8.18 -0.60
CA SER A 83 17.89 -8.59 -1.04
C SER A 83 17.31 -7.59 -2.03
N LYS A 84 17.14 -8.07 -3.27
CA LYS A 84 16.48 -7.30 -4.34
C LYS A 84 15.01 -7.01 -4.01
N GLU A 85 14.32 -7.94 -3.37
CA GLU A 85 12.90 -7.79 -3.01
C GLU A 85 12.70 -6.65 -2.00
N LEU A 86 13.53 -6.58 -0.95
CA LEU A 86 13.50 -5.46 0.01
C LEU A 86 13.84 -4.14 -0.69
N ALA A 87 14.81 -4.14 -1.61
CA ALA A 87 15.15 -2.95 -2.40
C ALA A 87 14.02 -2.51 -3.35
N ASP A 88 13.26 -3.44 -3.95
CA ASP A 88 12.10 -3.12 -4.80
C ASP A 88 10.95 -2.52 -3.99
N ARG A 89 10.65 -3.09 -2.82
CA ARG A 89 9.67 -2.52 -1.88
C ARG A 89 10.11 -1.13 -1.42
N ALA A 90 11.37 -0.97 -1.01
CA ALA A 90 11.92 0.32 -0.58
C ALA A 90 11.91 1.38 -1.70
N ARG A 91 12.19 1.02 -2.97
CA ARG A 91 12.05 1.93 -4.13
C ARG A 91 10.65 2.54 -4.23
N MET A 92 9.60 1.75 -3.99
CA MET A 92 8.22 2.25 -4.00
C MET A 92 7.98 3.26 -2.86
N HIS A 93 8.45 2.97 -1.65
CA HIS A 93 8.32 3.89 -0.51
C HIS A 93 9.15 5.18 -0.68
N VAL A 94 10.35 5.12 -1.28
CA VAL A 94 11.14 6.33 -1.64
C VAL A 94 10.33 7.23 -2.56
N LYS A 95 9.77 6.68 -3.65
CA LYS A 95 8.96 7.45 -4.61
C LYS A 95 7.74 8.11 -3.97
N ILE A 96 7.07 7.43 -3.03
CA ILE A 96 5.93 8.00 -2.30
C ILE A 96 6.40 9.10 -1.32
N ALA A 97 7.53 8.90 -0.61
CA ALA A 97 8.11 9.91 0.26
C ALA A 97 8.48 11.18 -0.52
N GLU A 98 9.11 11.04 -1.69
CA GLU A 98 9.40 12.17 -2.59
C GLU A 98 8.13 12.89 -3.08
N GLN A 99 7.08 12.14 -3.42
CA GLN A 99 5.81 12.73 -3.84
C GLN A 99 5.15 13.51 -2.70
N ARG A 100 5.19 13.01 -1.45
CA ARG A 100 4.66 13.70 -0.27
C ARG A 100 5.49 14.91 0.14
N MET A 101 6.81 14.88 -0.08
CA MET A 101 7.72 16.01 0.17
C MET A 101 7.72 17.07 -0.95
N ARG A 102 7.22 16.76 -2.15
CA ARG A 102 7.21 17.71 -3.27
C ARG A 102 6.39 18.94 -2.87
N PRO A 103 6.88 20.18 -3.08
CA PRO A 103 6.07 21.38 -2.85
C PRO A 103 4.72 21.27 -3.55
N ALA A 104 3.65 21.68 -2.88
CA ALA A 104 2.38 21.85 -3.56
C ALA A 104 2.59 22.89 -4.66
N HIS A 105 2.20 22.58 -5.90
CA HIS A 105 2.24 23.59 -6.95
C HIS A 105 1.34 24.75 -6.53
N GLU A 106 1.86 25.98 -6.60
CA GLU A 106 1.18 27.17 -6.07
C GLU A 106 0.00 27.59 -6.96
N GLN A 107 -1.09 26.83 -6.90
CA GLN A 107 -2.42 27.41 -7.02
C GLN A 107 -2.58 28.33 -5.82
N ASN A 108 -2.51 29.65 -6.03
CA ASN A 108 -2.76 30.64 -4.99
C ASN A 108 -4.29 30.69 -4.75
N PRO A 109 -4.82 30.02 -3.71
CA PRO A 109 -6.26 29.93 -3.52
C PRO A 109 -6.74 31.28 -2.96
N ARG A 110 -7.90 31.74 -3.43
CA ARG A 110 -8.49 33.04 -3.08
C ARG A 110 -9.86 32.90 -2.46
N THR A 111 -10.59 31.84 -2.80
CA THR A 111 -11.93 31.57 -2.25
C THR A 111 -11.87 30.50 -1.15
N ALA A 112 -12.89 30.48 -0.29
CA ALA A 112 -13.05 29.42 0.71
C ALA A 112 -13.10 28.04 0.05
N GLU A 113 -13.75 27.93 -1.11
CA GLU A 113 -13.89 26.68 -1.85
C GLU A 113 -12.57 26.21 -2.45
N GLU A 114 -11.76 27.10 -3.05
CA GLU A 114 -10.42 26.71 -3.53
C GLU A 114 -9.50 26.25 -2.38
N HIS A 115 -9.61 26.88 -1.21
CA HIS A 115 -8.91 26.43 0.00
C HIS A 115 -9.41 25.08 0.49
N TYR A 116 -10.73 24.83 0.46
CA TYR A 116 -11.33 23.53 0.79
C TYR A 116 -10.86 22.43 -0.17
N GLN A 117 -10.96 22.65 -1.49
CA GLN A 117 -10.54 21.71 -2.53
C GLN A 117 -9.04 21.39 -2.44
N ARG A 118 -8.19 22.39 -2.15
CA ARG A 118 -6.78 22.17 -1.83
C ARG A 118 -6.64 21.32 -0.55
N GLY A 119 -7.40 21.60 0.50
CA GLY A 119 -7.42 20.82 1.74
C GLY A 119 -7.70 19.34 1.51
N VAL A 120 -8.81 19.02 0.84
CA VAL A 120 -9.20 17.65 0.47
C VAL A 120 -8.13 17.00 -0.42
N THR A 121 -7.56 17.74 -1.38
CA THR A 121 -6.47 17.22 -2.22
C THR A 121 -5.23 16.83 -1.39
N MET A 122 -4.90 17.61 -0.35
CA MET A 122 -3.80 17.32 0.56
C MET A 122 -4.11 16.14 1.49
N MET A 123 -5.37 15.98 1.93
CA MET A 123 -5.82 14.78 2.67
C MET A 123 -5.61 13.52 1.84
N ASN A 124 -6.08 13.51 0.58
CA ASN A 124 -6.01 12.36 -0.32
C ASN A 124 -4.57 11.87 -0.61
N ILE A 125 -3.56 12.73 -0.49
CA ILE A 125 -2.14 12.36 -0.64
C ILE A 125 -1.43 12.13 0.70
N GLY A 126 -2.11 12.32 1.82
CA GLY A 126 -1.61 12.14 3.18
C GLY A 126 -0.69 13.26 3.65
N ARG A 127 -0.94 14.51 3.25
CA ARG A 127 -0.22 15.72 3.71
C ARG A 127 -1.09 16.47 4.72
N TRP A 128 -1.12 15.97 5.95
CA TRP A 128 -2.06 16.43 6.98
C TRP A 128 -1.85 17.90 7.37
N ASP A 129 -0.60 18.36 7.48
CA ASP A 129 -0.29 19.76 7.83
C ASP A 129 -0.78 20.75 6.75
N ASP A 130 -0.49 20.46 5.46
CA ASP A 130 -0.97 21.29 4.34
C ASP A 130 -2.50 21.25 4.20
N ALA A 131 -3.11 20.12 4.53
CA ALA A 131 -4.56 19.98 4.57
C ALA A 131 -5.15 20.87 5.67
N ARG A 132 -4.59 20.82 6.89
CA ARG A 132 -4.98 21.65 8.03
C ARG A 132 -4.87 23.13 7.68
N GLU A 133 -3.73 23.58 7.18
CA GLU A 133 -3.49 24.98 6.80
C GLU A 133 -4.50 25.48 5.77
N SER A 134 -4.84 24.63 4.79
CA SER A 134 -5.79 24.95 3.72
C SER A 134 -7.23 25.00 4.25
N LEU A 135 -7.67 24.00 5.02
CA LEU A 135 -9.01 23.96 5.62
C LEU A 135 -9.20 25.06 6.67
N ASP A 136 -8.17 25.45 7.41
CA ASP A 136 -8.24 26.59 8.34
C ASP A 136 -8.44 27.93 7.62
N LYS A 137 -7.80 28.11 6.47
CA LYS A 137 -8.05 29.28 5.60
C LYS A 137 -9.46 29.24 5.03
N ALA A 138 -9.93 28.07 4.61
CA ALA A 138 -11.30 27.86 4.14
C ALA A 138 -12.33 28.24 5.23
N ARG A 139 -12.14 27.73 6.46
CA ARG A 139 -12.99 27.99 7.63
C ARG A 139 -13.01 29.47 8.02
N LYS A 140 -11.86 30.16 7.96
CA LYS A 140 -11.79 31.61 8.20
C LYS A 140 -12.56 32.42 7.15
N ALA A 141 -12.53 31.99 5.89
CA ALA A 141 -13.24 32.66 4.80
C ALA A 141 -14.75 32.35 4.77
N ALA A 142 -15.18 31.16 5.19
CA ALA A 142 -16.58 30.74 5.23
C ALA A 142 -16.93 29.98 6.53
N PRO A 143 -17.05 30.66 7.69
CA PRO A 143 -17.20 30.02 9.00
C PRO A 143 -18.53 29.27 9.21
N LYS A 144 -19.50 29.42 8.30
CA LYS A 144 -20.81 28.73 8.33
C LYS A 144 -20.97 27.69 7.21
N ALA A 145 -19.90 27.36 6.48
CA ALA A 145 -19.91 26.29 5.49
C ALA A 145 -19.71 24.94 6.19
N ASP A 146 -20.73 24.10 6.18
CA ASP A 146 -20.75 22.83 6.92
C ASP A 146 -19.75 21.81 6.38
N HIS A 147 -19.57 21.75 5.05
CA HIS A 147 -18.61 20.86 4.40
C HIS A 147 -17.16 21.12 4.81
N ILE A 148 -16.82 22.36 5.16
CA ILE A 148 -15.48 22.73 5.65
C ILE A 148 -15.26 22.19 7.07
N HIS A 149 -16.26 22.30 7.95
CA HIS A 149 -16.20 21.70 9.29
C HIS A 149 -16.20 20.17 9.22
N TYR A 150 -16.95 19.58 8.27
CA TYR A 150 -16.95 18.14 8.01
C TYR A 150 -15.55 17.64 7.60
N ALA A 151 -14.90 18.29 6.62
CA ALA A 151 -13.55 17.93 6.20
C ALA A 151 -12.48 18.17 7.29
N LEU A 152 -12.65 19.19 8.14
CA LEU A 152 -11.80 19.36 9.32
C LEU A 152 -11.96 18.19 10.30
N ALA A 153 -13.19 17.72 10.52
CA ALA A 153 -13.47 16.58 11.38
C ALA A 153 -12.91 15.25 10.83
N ALA A 154 -13.05 15.02 9.53
CA ALA A 154 -12.43 13.88 8.85
C ALA A 154 -10.90 13.93 8.97
N LEU A 155 -10.28 15.10 8.73
CA LEU A 155 -8.83 15.28 8.91
C LEU A 155 -8.40 15.06 10.37
N ASP A 156 -9.14 15.58 11.35
CA ASP A 156 -8.86 15.33 12.78
C ASP A 156 -8.87 13.83 13.09
N CYS A 157 -9.87 13.11 12.58
CA CYS A 157 -10.02 11.67 12.74
C CYS A 157 -8.85 10.89 12.09
N LEU A 158 -8.49 11.24 10.86
CA LEU A 158 -7.31 10.69 10.15
C LEU A 158 -5.97 10.98 10.85
N THR A 159 -5.91 12.01 11.71
CA THR A 159 -4.73 12.33 12.53
C THR A 159 -4.79 11.83 13.98
N GLY A 160 -5.89 11.18 14.40
CA GLY A 160 -6.07 10.64 15.76
C GLY A 160 -6.62 11.63 16.80
N GLU A 161 -7.05 12.83 16.38
CA GLU A 161 -7.48 13.94 17.22
C GLU A 161 -8.98 13.86 17.55
N ALA A 162 -9.38 12.80 18.27
CA ALA A 162 -10.79 12.43 18.48
C ALA A 162 -11.70 13.57 18.98
N ASP A 163 -11.25 14.35 19.97
CA ASP A 163 -12.05 15.44 20.54
C ASP A 163 -12.26 16.59 19.55
N SER A 164 -11.24 16.91 18.74
CA SER A 164 -11.34 17.90 17.66
C SER A 164 -12.28 17.42 16.55
N ALA A 165 -12.20 16.14 16.20
CA ALA A 165 -13.07 15.52 15.20
C ALA A 165 -14.55 15.61 15.60
N LEU A 166 -14.88 15.19 16.83
CA LEU A 166 -16.24 15.29 17.37
C LEU A 166 -16.74 16.74 17.45
N ALA A 167 -15.88 17.69 17.84
CA ALA A 167 -16.24 19.10 17.91
C ALA A 167 -16.57 19.69 16.53
N ASN A 168 -15.71 19.47 15.52
CA ASN A 168 -15.94 19.95 14.16
C ASN A 168 -17.14 19.25 13.50
N LEU A 169 -17.30 17.94 13.68
CA LEU A 169 -18.45 17.19 13.14
C LEU A 169 -19.78 17.67 13.75
N LYS A 170 -19.77 18.00 15.05
CA LYS A 170 -20.95 18.58 15.73
C LYS A 170 -21.35 19.92 15.12
N VAL A 171 -20.39 20.78 14.76
CA VAL A 171 -20.67 22.03 14.05
C VAL A 171 -21.21 21.77 12.65
N ALA A 172 -20.63 20.82 11.89
CA ALA A 172 -21.12 20.44 10.58
C ALA A 172 -22.58 19.93 10.62
N ILE A 173 -22.94 19.12 11.62
CA ILE A 173 -24.29 18.59 11.84
C ILE A 173 -25.27 19.69 12.30
N GLN A 174 -24.83 20.65 13.09
CA GLN A 174 -25.66 21.80 13.50
C GLN A 174 -25.97 22.74 12.32
N LEU A 175 -25.06 22.86 11.35
CA LEU A 175 -25.25 23.64 10.13
C LEU A 175 -26.08 22.89 9.07
N ARG A 176 -25.88 21.57 8.95
CA ARG A 176 -26.64 20.64 8.07
C ARG A 176 -26.86 19.29 8.76
N PRO A 177 -28.08 18.98 9.25
CA PRO A 177 -28.39 17.71 9.89
C PRO A 177 -28.10 16.48 9.02
N GLU A 178 -28.13 16.64 7.69
CA GLU A 178 -27.83 15.60 6.69
C GLU A 178 -26.41 15.03 6.84
N ASN A 179 -25.46 15.80 7.41
CA ASN A 179 -24.11 15.34 7.71
C ASN A 179 -24.07 14.13 8.66
N ARG A 180 -25.13 13.86 9.44
CA ARG A 180 -25.26 12.59 10.18
C ARG A 180 -25.34 11.39 9.25
N TYR A 181 -26.01 11.49 8.12
CA TYR A 181 -26.10 10.39 7.15
C TYR A 181 -24.76 10.16 6.44
N HIS A 182 -24.05 11.24 6.11
CA HIS A 182 -22.71 11.14 5.51
C HIS A 182 -21.73 10.47 6.48
N ALA A 183 -21.56 11.00 7.70
CA ALA A 183 -20.58 10.48 8.67
C ALA A 183 -20.83 9.03 9.13
N ARG A 184 -22.06 8.51 9.04
CA ARG A 184 -22.37 7.09 9.29
C ARG A 184 -21.76 6.13 8.26
N ASN A 185 -21.53 6.59 7.03
CA ASN A 185 -21.14 5.76 5.88
C ASN A 185 -19.72 6.10 5.37
N ASP A 186 -18.96 6.90 6.13
CA ASP A 186 -17.71 7.51 5.70
C ASP A 186 -16.53 6.92 6.48
N GLU A 187 -15.61 6.29 5.75
CA GLU A 187 -14.46 5.56 6.30
C GLU A 187 -13.44 6.49 6.98
N ASP A 188 -13.42 7.79 6.66
CA ASP A 188 -12.55 8.76 7.34
C ASP A 188 -12.89 8.85 8.85
N PHE A 189 -14.12 8.50 9.26
CA PHE A 189 -14.54 8.43 10.66
C PHE A 189 -14.34 7.06 11.33
N ALA A 190 -13.66 6.11 10.70
CA ALA A 190 -13.44 4.76 11.25
C ALA A 190 -12.85 4.76 12.67
N PHE A 191 -11.94 5.69 12.98
CA PHE A 191 -11.30 5.83 14.30
C PHE A 191 -12.28 6.31 15.40
N LEU A 192 -13.44 6.87 15.05
CA LEU A 192 -14.48 7.26 16.01
C LEU A 192 -15.59 6.20 16.20
N GLN A 193 -15.61 5.10 15.43
CA GLN A 193 -16.73 4.14 15.45
C GLN A 193 -16.94 3.47 16.82
N GLU A 194 -15.88 3.33 17.62
CA GLU A 194 -15.93 2.78 18.98
C GLU A 194 -16.17 3.84 20.08
N ASP A 195 -16.22 5.14 19.74
CA ASP A 195 -16.50 6.22 20.69
C ASP A 195 -18.03 6.40 20.87
N PRO A 196 -18.59 6.21 22.08
CA PRO A 196 -20.02 6.39 22.32
C PRO A 196 -20.52 7.80 21.94
N ARG A 197 -19.68 8.82 22.11
CA ARG A 197 -20.00 10.22 21.78
C ARG A 197 -20.23 10.42 20.29
N PHE A 198 -19.59 9.61 19.43
CA PHE A 198 -19.83 9.59 17.99
C PHE A 198 -21.20 8.98 17.69
N THR A 199 -21.56 7.89 18.37
CA THR A 199 -22.89 7.26 18.21
C THR A 199 -24.02 8.21 18.63
N GLU A 200 -23.91 8.85 19.80
CA GLU A 200 -24.85 9.90 20.25
C GLU A 200 -24.95 11.05 19.24
N LEU A 201 -23.80 11.50 18.70
CA LEU A 201 -23.71 12.55 17.69
C LEU A 201 -24.31 12.14 16.33
N LEU A 202 -24.52 10.85 16.08
CA LEU A 202 -25.17 10.36 14.85
C LEU A 202 -26.63 9.94 15.07
N TYR A 203 -27.05 9.52 16.27
CA TYR A 203 -28.36 8.93 16.56
C TYR A 203 -29.03 9.57 17.80
N PRO A 204 -29.52 10.82 17.71
CA PRO A 204 -29.93 11.61 18.87
C PRO A 204 -31.30 11.21 19.44
N GLU A 205 -32.01 10.29 18.80
CA GLU A 205 -33.37 9.87 19.17
C GLU A 205 -33.41 8.58 20.01
N GLN A 206 -32.27 7.90 20.21
CA GLN A 206 -32.25 6.66 21.00
C GLN A 206 -32.46 6.88 22.50
N ASP A 207 -32.26 8.10 23.01
CA ASP A 207 -32.53 8.48 24.41
C ASP A 207 -34.03 8.76 24.70
N GLY A 208 -34.90 8.78 23.68
CA GLY A 208 -36.30 9.21 23.81
C GLY A 208 -37.37 8.13 23.73
N ALA A 209 -37.03 6.90 23.33
CA ALA A 209 -37.99 5.84 22.96
C ALA A 209 -38.20 4.76 24.05
N GLY A 210 -38.10 5.14 25.33
CA GLY A 210 -38.08 4.22 26.47
C GLY A 210 -38.77 4.72 27.74
N ALA A 211 -39.90 5.43 27.60
CA ALA A 211 -40.74 5.90 28.71
C ALA A 211 -42.20 5.44 28.52
#